data_AF-A0A2V6MRH7-F1
#
_entry.id   AF-A0A2V6MRH7-F1
#
_cell.length_a   1.000
_cell.length_b   1.000
_cell.length_c   1.000
_cell.angle_alpha   90.00
_cell.angle_beta   90.00
_cell.angle_gamma   90.00
#
_symmetry.space_group_name_H-M   'P 1'
#
loop_
_entity.id
_entity.type
_entity.pdbx_description
1 polymer ?
#
loop_
_entity_poly.entity_id
_entity_poly.type
_entity_poly.pdbx_seq_one_letter_code
_entity_poly.pdbx_strand_id
1 'polypeptide(L)'
;MITRRRFLTGTAAAAGGVSLLRGVIPANAQTISPTATVPLAQPGRDYTPTITPNNVSLPWKIVDGAKVYHLIAEEVKHEFAPGLEAFCWGFNGRVHGPTIEAVEGDRVRIYVTNKLPAATSIHWHGIILPNGMDGISGLTQPPIKPGETFKYEFTLRQHGTHMYHSHHDEMTQMALGLMGLFIIHPRQPKYRVDRDFAFMLSEWRIDVGTMRPNPNEMTDFNVFSMNARIFPGTEPMVAKLGDRVRIRFVNLSAMDHHPMHLHGHTFRVVETDGGQIPESAQQIETTVLVQVGSARAIEFVADNPGDWPVHCHMTHHTMTQMGDKFPNTIGVKPGKLDEKIRSSLLPGYMTMGETGMADMGTMGMPVPRNSLPMMGGPGPFDYIAMGGMFTVIKIREGITSYDDPGWYRHPEGTVASLAAADALRRDGIDATATPSKSDEHMGHHHG
;
A
#
# COMPACT_ATOMS: atom_id res chain seq x y z
N MET A 1 55.87 -14.60 -30.74
CA MET A 1 56.69 -13.37 -30.80
C MET A 1 55.99 -12.35 -31.69
N ILE A 2 55.83 -11.13 -31.19
CA ILE A 2 55.11 -10.00 -31.82
C ILE A 2 55.98 -9.36 -32.92
N THR A 3 55.37 -8.85 -34.01
CA THR A 3 55.57 -7.47 -34.58
C THR A 3 54.80 -7.32 -35.91
N ARG A 4 53.70 -6.56 -35.96
CA ARG A 4 53.55 -5.12 -36.32
C ARG A 4 54.06 -4.72 -37.71
N ARG A 5 53.15 -4.53 -38.68
CA ARG A 5 53.07 -3.31 -39.53
C ARG A 5 51.77 -3.28 -40.35
N ARG A 6 51.02 -2.17 -40.19
CA ARG A 6 49.94 -1.72 -41.08
C ARG A 6 50.51 -1.31 -42.44
N PHE A 7 49.76 -1.54 -43.52
CA PHE A 7 49.77 -0.63 -44.67
C PHE A 7 48.37 -0.50 -45.27
N LEU A 8 47.95 0.75 -45.45
CA LEU A 8 46.71 1.19 -46.08
C LEU A 8 46.77 0.97 -47.59
N THR A 9 45.63 0.64 -48.22
CA THR A 9 44.98 1.43 -49.31
C THR A 9 43.90 0.59 -50.00
N GLY A 10 42.72 1.19 -50.23
CA GLY A 10 41.65 0.55 -51.00
C GLY A 10 40.26 1.12 -50.74
N THR A 11 40.03 2.40 -51.06
CA THR A 11 38.69 2.98 -51.22
C THR A 11 38.15 2.67 -52.61
N ALA A 12 36.96 2.04 -52.72
CA ALA A 12 35.89 2.42 -53.64
C ALA A 12 34.62 1.52 -53.50
N ALA A 13 33.57 2.17 -52.98
CA ALA A 13 32.12 1.96 -53.03
C ALA A 13 31.46 0.83 -53.87
N ALA A 14 30.48 0.14 -53.25
CA ALA A 14 29.08 0.02 -53.67
C ALA A 14 28.31 -0.79 -52.60
N ALA A 15 27.54 -0.16 -51.71
CA ALA A 15 26.08 0.03 -51.80
C ALA A 15 25.25 -1.19 -51.36
N GLY A 16 24.54 -1.03 -50.23
CA GLY A 16 23.32 -1.76 -49.92
C GLY A 16 23.39 -2.72 -48.73
N GLY A 17 22.57 -2.45 -47.70
CA GLY A 17 22.01 -3.53 -46.89
C GLY A 17 22.13 -3.40 -45.38
N VAL A 18 21.14 -2.71 -44.80
CA VAL A 18 20.54 -2.98 -43.47
C VAL A 18 21.39 -2.65 -42.23
N SER A 19 21.18 -1.44 -41.73
CA SER A 19 21.38 -1.08 -40.34
C SER A 19 20.43 -1.90 -39.44
N LEU A 20 20.96 -2.92 -38.77
CA LEU A 20 20.37 -3.45 -37.53
C LEU A 20 21.16 -2.89 -36.35
N LEU A 21 21.07 -1.57 -36.16
CA LEU A 21 21.33 -1.01 -34.85
C LEU A 21 20.14 -1.41 -33.98
N ARG A 22 20.34 -2.48 -33.20
CA ARG A 22 19.50 -2.76 -32.03
C ARG A 22 19.44 -1.47 -31.22
N GLY A 23 18.30 -0.80 -31.28
CA GLY A 23 17.99 0.32 -30.40
C GLY A 23 17.98 -0.22 -28.98
N VAL A 24 19.11 -0.08 -28.29
CA VAL A 24 19.12 -0.03 -26.84
C VAL A 24 18.28 1.20 -26.52
N ILE A 25 17.03 1.00 -26.11
CA ILE A 25 16.25 2.06 -25.48
C ILE A 25 17.03 2.37 -24.19
N PRO A 26 17.70 3.53 -24.07
CA PRO A 26 18.35 3.84 -22.81
C PRO A 26 17.26 3.93 -21.75
N ALA A 27 17.42 3.18 -20.65
CA ALA A 27 16.64 3.34 -19.42
C ALA A 27 17.06 4.62 -18.70
N ASN A 28 16.98 5.75 -19.39
CA ASN A 28 17.28 7.06 -18.83
C ASN A 28 15.97 7.81 -18.63
N ALA A 29 15.71 8.19 -17.37
CA ALA A 29 14.81 9.28 -17.04
C ALA A 29 15.07 10.45 -18.00
N GLN A 30 14.04 10.90 -18.72
CA GLN A 30 14.19 12.05 -19.60
C GLN A 30 14.60 13.25 -18.76
N THR A 31 15.83 13.72 -18.95
CA THR A 31 16.38 14.82 -18.16
C THR A 31 16.02 16.12 -18.87
N ILE A 32 15.14 16.94 -18.27
CA ILE A 32 14.97 18.34 -18.70
C ILE A 32 16.25 19.11 -18.34
N SER A 33 16.77 19.91 -19.28
CA SER A 33 17.88 20.83 -19.01
C SER A 33 17.53 21.78 -17.84
N PRO A 34 18.38 21.91 -16.81
CA PRO A 34 18.07 22.64 -15.57
C PRO A 34 17.90 24.17 -15.72
N THR A 35 18.03 24.70 -16.95
CA THR A 35 18.13 26.14 -17.24
C THR A 35 16.84 26.77 -17.78
N ALA A 36 15.81 25.99 -18.11
CA ALA A 36 14.54 26.56 -18.58
C ALA A 36 13.63 26.89 -17.39
N THR A 37 13.25 28.15 -17.22
CA THR A 37 12.17 28.54 -16.31
C THR A 37 10.85 28.05 -16.90
N VAL A 38 10.40 26.86 -16.50
CA VAL A 38 9.13 26.28 -16.97
C VAL A 38 7.99 26.80 -16.09
N PRO A 39 6.84 27.22 -16.68
CA PRO A 39 5.66 27.57 -15.89
C PRO A 39 5.25 26.42 -14.96
N LEU A 40 4.93 26.76 -13.72
CA LEU A 40 4.53 25.76 -12.73
C LEU A 40 3.18 25.13 -13.11
N ALA A 41 3.16 23.81 -13.14
CA ALA A 41 1.98 23.03 -13.46
C ALA A 41 0.94 23.13 -12.33
N GLN A 42 -0.32 23.30 -12.72
CA GLN A 42 -1.47 23.46 -11.85
C GLN A 42 -2.21 22.12 -11.67
N PRO A 43 -2.49 21.69 -10.43
CA PRO A 43 -3.29 20.49 -10.17
C PRO A 43 -4.67 20.58 -10.83
N GLY A 44 -5.14 19.49 -11.42
CA GLY A 44 -6.44 19.37 -12.10
C GLY A 44 -6.46 19.92 -13.53
N ARG A 45 -5.57 20.87 -13.86
CA ARG A 45 -5.40 21.41 -15.22
C ARG A 45 -4.30 20.69 -15.98
N ASP A 46 -3.09 20.67 -15.41
CA ASP A 46 -1.89 20.19 -16.11
C ASP A 46 -1.54 18.73 -15.73
N TYR A 47 -2.02 18.27 -14.58
CA TYR A 47 -1.93 16.88 -14.13
C TYR A 47 -3.14 16.50 -13.27
N THR A 48 -3.43 15.21 -13.16
CA THR A 48 -4.46 14.68 -12.24
C THR A 48 -3.86 14.59 -10.84
N PRO A 49 -4.40 15.34 -9.85
CA PRO A 49 -3.89 15.28 -8.48
C PRO A 49 -4.00 13.88 -7.90
N THR A 50 -3.01 13.51 -7.10
CA THR A 50 -3.02 12.23 -6.39
C THR A 50 -3.97 12.30 -5.21
N ILE A 51 -4.76 11.27 -5.02
CA ILE A 51 -5.63 11.06 -3.87
C ILE A 51 -4.95 10.04 -2.98
N THR A 52 -4.64 10.42 -1.75
CA THR A 52 -4.06 9.52 -0.75
C THR A 52 -5.13 9.29 0.31
N PRO A 53 -5.92 8.20 0.24
CA PRO A 53 -7.03 7.97 1.16
C PRO A 53 -6.56 8.03 2.62
N ASN A 54 -7.38 8.60 3.50
CA ASN A 54 -7.06 8.90 4.90
C ASN A 54 -5.89 9.89 5.13
N ASN A 55 -5.33 10.50 4.09
CA ASN A 55 -4.21 11.44 4.18
C ASN A 55 -4.47 12.71 3.33
N VAL A 56 -3.49 13.61 3.26
CA VAL A 56 -3.59 14.90 2.56
C VAL A 56 -2.32 15.18 1.77
N SER A 57 -2.43 15.99 0.71
CA SER A 57 -1.26 16.56 0.05
C SER A 57 -0.66 17.69 0.90
N LEU A 58 0.67 17.76 0.96
CA LEU A 58 1.38 18.79 1.71
C LEU A 58 1.18 20.14 0.99
N PRO A 59 0.64 21.17 1.68
CA PRO A 59 0.44 22.47 1.07
C PRO A 59 1.79 23.09 0.71
N TRP A 60 1.77 23.86 -0.37
CA TRP A 60 2.94 24.57 -0.86
C TRP A 60 2.58 25.97 -1.32
N LYS A 61 3.61 26.81 -1.39
CA LYS A 61 3.53 28.15 -1.96
C LYS A 61 4.72 28.38 -2.87
N ILE A 62 4.63 29.40 -3.72
CA ILE A 62 5.73 29.76 -4.62
C ILE A 62 6.51 30.89 -4.00
N VAL A 63 7.82 30.72 -3.87
CA VAL A 63 8.75 31.78 -3.43
C VAL A 63 10.01 31.67 -4.27
N ASP A 64 10.41 32.76 -4.92
CA ASP A 64 11.61 32.84 -5.77
C ASP A 64 11.70 31.73 -6.84
N GLY A 65 10.56 31.41 -7.46
CA GLY A 65 10.47 30.37 -8.49
C GLY A 65 10.59 28.93 -7.99
N ALA A 66 10.60 28.69 -6.68
CA ALA A 66 10.57 27.36 -6.08
C ALA A 66 9.20 27.05 -5.46
N LYS A 67 8.74 25.80 -5.57
CA LYS A 67 7.65 25.26 -4.75
C LYS A 67 8.20 25.02 -3.34
N VAL A 68 7.71 25.81 -2.39
CA VAL A 68 8.13 25.77 -1.00
C VAL A 68 7.17 24.94 -0.16
N TYR A 69 7.71 23.94 0.52
CA TYR A 69 7.01 23.05 1.44
C TYR A 69 7.57 23.19 2.85
N HIS A 70 6.78 22.82 3.86
CA HIS A 70 7.20 22.75 5.26
C HIS A 70 6.74 21.45 5.88
N LEU A 71 7.70 20.57 6.15
CA LEU A 71 7.51 19.35 6.92
C LEU A 71 7.89 19.59 8.38
N ILE A 72 7.08 19.08 9.30
CA ILE A 72 7.32 19.21 10.74
C ILE A 72 7.30 17.80 11.33
N ALA A 73 8.46 17.27 11.71
CA ALA A 73 8.56 16.00 12.40
C ALA A 73 8.13 16.18 13.86
N GLU A 74 7.11 15.46 14.32
CA GLU A 74 6.58 15.57 15.67
C GLU A 74 5.92 14.27 16.16
N GLU A 75 5.70 14.15 17.47
CA GLU A 75 4.93 13.05 18.05
C GLU A 75 3.43 13.26 17.76
N VAL A 76 2.76 12.19 17.35
CA VAL A 76 1.36 12.19 16.92
C VAL A 76 0.62 11.06 17.62
N LYS A 77 -0.49 11.39 18.28
CA LYS A 77 -1.47 10.37 18.67
C LYS A 77 -2.27 9.98 17.43
N HIS A 78 -1.99 8.80 16.91
CA HIS A 78 -2.54 8.27 15.67
C HIS A 78 -3.54 7.15 15.94
N GLU A 79 -4.61 7.09 15.16
CA GLU A 79 -5.59 6.01 15.19
C GLU A 79 -5.41 5.14 13.95
N PHE A 80 -5.19 3.84 14.12
CA PHE A 80 -5.08 2.89 13.01
C PHE A 80 -6.46 2.49 12.50
N ALA A 81 -7.38 2.26 13.42
CA ALA A 81 -8.81 2.02 13.21
C ALA A 81 -9.56 2.27 14.54
N PRO A 82 -10.90 2.40 14.52
CA PRO A 82 -11.67 2.64 15.74
C PRO A 82 -11.37 1.59 16.83
N GLY A 83 -10.72 2.01 17.91
CA GLY A 83 -10.33 1.15 19.04
C GLY A 83 -8.84 0.79 19.11
N LEU A 84 -8.01 1.14 18.12
CA LEU A 84 -6.56 1.01 18.16
C LEU A 84 -5.87 2.33 17.83
N GLU A 85 -5.22 2.92 18.83
CA GLU A 85 -4.44 4.14 18.74
C GLU A 85 -3.01 3.93 19.23
N ALA A 86 -2.06 4.74 18.77
CA ALA A 86 -0.71 4.78 19.32
C ALA A 86 -0.07 6.16 19.22
N PHE A 87 0.91 6.42 20.08
CA PHE A 87 1.80 7.57 20.01
C PHE A 87 2.96 7.24 19.07
N CYS A 88 2.77 7.62 17.82
CA CYS A 88 3.69 7.47 16.70
C CYS A 88 4.49 8.76 16.51
N TRP A 89 5.50 8.71 15.64
CA TRP A 89 6.17 9.89 15.11
C TRP A 89 5.70 10.09 13.67
N GLY A 90 5.33 11.32 13.34
CA GLY A 90 4.74 11.66 12.07
C GLY A 90 5.21 13.01 11.56
N PHE A 91 4.57 13.46 10.48
CA PHE A 91 4.79 14.78 9.92
C PHE A 91 3.50 15.59 9.93
N ASN A 92 3.59 16.85 10.36
CA ASN A 92 2.49 17.81 10.29
C ASN A 92 1.21 17.28 10.98
N GLY A 93 1.38 16.70 12.17
CA GLY A 93 0.29 16.14 12.98
C GLY A 93 -0.34 14.84 12.46
N ARG A 94 0.33 14.11 11.55
CA ARG A 94 -0.24 12.91 10.89
C ARG A 94 0.77 11.78 10.70
N VAL A 95 0.23 10.56 10.61
CA VAL A 95 0.97 9.34 10.27
C VAL A 95 0.21 8.63 9.14
N HIS A 96 0.85 8.25 8.04
CA HIS A 96 2.16 8.74 7.60
C HIS A 96 2.12 10.23 7.25
N GLY A 97 3.27 10.81 6.92
CA GLY A 97 3.38 12.20 6.54
C GLY A 97 2.55 12.56 5.29
N PRO A 98 2.26 13.86 5.08
CA PRO A 98 1.46 14.31 3.96
C PRO A 98 2.15 14.04 2.62
N THR A 99 1.37 13.79 1.57
CA THR A 99 1.91 13.50 0.23
C THR A 99 2.51 14.75 -0.39
N ILE A 100 3.80 14.72 -0.73
CA ILE A 100 4.44 15.79 -1.49
C ILE A 100 4.13 15.57 -2.96
N GLU A 101 3.49 16.54 -3.61
CA GLU A 101 3.24 16.50 -5.05
C GLU A 101 3.97 17.62 -5.77
N ALA A 102 4.70 17.26 -6.82
CA ALA A 102 5.39 18.21 -7.70
C ALA A 102 5.35 17.70 -9.15
N VAL A 103 5.88 18.49 -10.08
CA VAL A 103 5.96 18.12 -11.50
C VAL A 103 7.42 18.10 -11.95
N GLU A 104 7.76 17.15 -12.81
CA GLU A 104 9.09 17.03 -13.42
C GLU A 104 9.58 18.38 -13.97
N GLY A 105 10.73 18.85 -13.50
CA GLY A 105 11.33 20.15 -13.80
C GLY A 105 11.08 21.23 -12.74
N ASP A 106 10.19 20.98 -11.77
CA ASP A 106 9.96 21.94 -10.69
C ASP A 106 11.20 22.02 -9.76
N ARG A 107 11.56 23.24 -9.36
CA ARG A 107 12.48 23.47 -8.25
C ARG A 107 11.70 23.38 -6.95
N VAL A 108 12.05 22.43 -6.10
CA VAL A 108 11.43 22.25 -4.77
C VAL A 108 12.36 22.79 -3.69
N ARG A 109 11.77 23.42 -2.68
CA ARG A 109 12.45 23.86 -1.45
C ARG A 109 11.64 23.35 -0.27
N ILE A 110 12.20 22.43 0.49
CA ILE A 110 11.52 21.77 1.59
C ILE A 110 12.22 22.13 2.89
N TYR A 111 11.50 22.82 3.77
CA TYR A 111 11.95 23.05 5.13
C TYR A 111 11.49 21.91 6.01
N VAL A 112 12.40 21.34 6.80
CA VAL A 112 12.11 20.28 7.75
C VAL A 112 12.40 20.79 9.15
N THR A 113 11.37 20.99 9.96
CA THR A 113 11.50 21.34 11.38
C THR A 113 11.41 20.08 12.22
N ASN A 114 12.37 19.89 13.12
CA ASN A 114 12.35 18.79 14.06
C ASN A 114 11.78 19.22 15.41
N LYS A 115 10.60 18.72 15.79
CA LYS A 115 10.01 18.88 17.13
C LYS A 115 10.08 17.60 17.98
N LEU A 116 10.74 16.56 17.49
CA LEU A 116 10.95 15.32 18.23
C LEU A 116 11.97 15.53 19.36
N PRO A 117 11.96 14.67 20.39
CA PRO A 117 12.98 14.69 21.43
C PRO A 117 14.35 14.17 20.94
N ALA A 118 14.40 13.57 19.75
CA ALA A 118 15.61 13.00 19.15
C ALA A 118 16.01 13.75 17.89
N ALA A 119 17.30 13.64 17.51
CA ALA A 119 17.76 14.16 16.23
C ALA A 119 17.16 13.37 15.05
N THR A 120 17.00 13.99 13.89
CA THR A 120 16.42 13.37 12.70
C THR A 120 17.09 13.87 11.42
N SER A 121 16.80 13.26 10.28
CA SER A 121 17.13 13.75 8.94
C SER A 121 16.18 13.09 7.94
N ILE A 122 15.99 13.66 6.75
CA ILE A 122 15.00 13.15 5.79
C ILE A 122 15.68 12.78 4.49
N HIS A 123 15.60 11.50 4.12
CA HIS A 123 16.01 10.98 2.82
C HIS A 123 14.84 10.99 1.83
N TRP A 124 15.16 11.28 0.57
CA TRP A 124 14.22 11.42 -0.55
C TRP A 124 14.33 10.21 -1.48
N HIS A 125 13.80 9.09 -1.02
CA HIS A 125 14.00 7.77 -1.61
C HIS A 125 13.63 7.71 -3.09
N GLY A 126 14.59 7.30 -3.92
CA GLY A 126 14.43 7.16 -5.36
C GLY A 126 14.51 8.47 -6.14
N ILE A 127 14.65 9.62 -5.49
CA ILE A 127 14.75 10.93 -6.16
C ILE A 127 16.21 11.21 -6.52
N ILE A 128 16.48 11.51 -7.80
CA ILE A 128 17.83 11.85 -8.24
C ILE A 128 18.12 13.33 -7.96
N LEU A 129 18.92 13.58 -6.92
CA LEU A 129 19.23 14.90 -6.36
C LEU A 129 20.75 15.14 -6.18
N PRO A 130 21.21 16.37 -5.89
CA PRO A 130 22.60 16.62 -5.50
C PRO A 130 22.96 15.91 -4.19
N ASN A 131 24.12 15.26 -4.12
CA ASN A 131 24.50 14.41 -2.98
C ASN A 131 24.35 15.08 -1.59
N GLY A 132 24.66 16.36 -1.45
CA GLY A 132 24.48 17.09 -0.17
C GLY A 132 23.04 17.35 0.26
N MET A 133 22.04 17.01 -0.58
CA MET A 133 20.60 17.14 -0.27
C MET A 133 19.95 15.79 0.06
N ASP A 134 20.75 14.73 0.20
CA ASP A 134 20.27 13.35 0.25
C ASP A 134 19.70 12.90 1.60
N GLY A 135 19.96 13.62 2.70
CA GLY A 135 19.28 13.29 3.96
C GLY A 135 20.00 12.35 4.91
N ILE A 136 21.19 11.85 4.60
CA ILE A 136 21.86 10.83 5.40
C ILE A 136 22.72 11.49 6.48
N SER A 137 22.27 11.39 7.73
CA SER A 137 22.99 11.94 8.87
C SER A 137 24.38 11.32 9.02
N GLY A 138 25.41 12.17 9.12
CA GLY A 138 26.80 11.73 9.28
C GLY A 138 27.52 11.39 7.97
N LEU A 139 26.80 11.26 6.84
CA LEU A 139 27.40 11.03 5.52
C LEU A 139 27.24 12.24 4.60
N THR A 140 26.00 12.65 4.33
CA THR A 140 25.72 13.74 3.38
C THR A 140 25.34 15.04 4.06
N GLN A 141 24.98 15.00 5.34
CA GLN A 141 24.67 16.18 6.16
C GLN A 141 24.85 15.92 7.67
N PRO A 142 24.95 16.98 8.50
CA PRO A 142 24.72 16.87 9.93
C PRO A 142 23.24 16.54 10.26
N PRO A 143 22.95 15.93 11.42
CA PRO A 143 21.59 15.67 11.84
C PRO A 143 20.86 16.96 12.21
N ILE A 144 19.54 16.97 12.00
CA ILE A 144 18.63 18.03 12.45
C ILE A 144 18.35 17.82 13.93
N LYS A 145 18.91 18.65 14.81
CA LYS A 145 18.69 18.51 16.26
C LYS A 145 17.26 18.93 16.65
N PRO A 146 16.77 18.53 17.84
CA PRO A 146 15.51 19.03 18.37
C PRO A 146 15.43 20.57 18.35
N GLY A 147 14.35 21.10 17.80
CA GLY A 147 14.10 22.54 17.63
C GLY A 147 14.72 23.17 16.37
N GLU A 148 15.59 22.46 15.64
CA GLU A 148 16.23 22.99 14.43
C GLU A 148 15.33 22.84 13.19
N THR A 149 15.62 23.65 12.17
CA THR A 149 15.00 23.55 10.86
C THR A 149 16.06 23.51 9.78
N PHE A 150 16.03 22.48 8.95
CA PHE A 150 16.93 22.33 7.80
C PHE A 150 16.21 22.65 6.49
N LYS A 151 17.00 23.04 5.48
CA LYS A 151 16.51 23.33 4.13
C LYS A 151 17.07 22.33 3.15
N TYR A 152 16.19 21.66 2.41
CA TYR A 152 16.50 20.85 1.24
C TYR A 152 16.02 21.60 0.00
N GLU A 153 16.86 21.72 -1.02
CA GLU A 153 16.50 22.48 -2.22
C GLU A 153 17.17 21.91 -3.47
N PHE A 154 16.36 21.45 -4.42
CA PHE A 154 16.82 20.81 -5.65
C PHE A 154 15.76 20.88 -6.76
N THR A 155 16.18 20.64 -7.99
CA THR A 155 15.28 20.55 -9.16
C THR A 155 14.97 19.10 -9.46
N LEU A 156 13.68 18.79 -9.62
CA LEU A 156 13.22 17.45 -9.99
C LEU A 156 13.50 17.22 -11.47
N ARG A 157 14.28 16.19 -11.80
CA ARG A 157 14.67 15.88 -13.19
C ARG A 157 14.10 14.57 -13.72
N GLN A 158 13.15 14.01 -12.98
CA GLN A 158 12.45 12.77 -13.27
C GLN A 158 10.99 12.93 -12.84
N HIS A 159 10.15 11.97 -13.23
CA HIS A 159 8.80 11.77 -12.69
C HIS A 159 8.65 10.33 -12.18
N GLY A 160 7.64 10.09 -11.35
CA GLY A 160 7.33 8.76 -10.81
C GLY A 160 6.78 8.80 -9.39
N THR A 161 6.56 7.61 -8.86
CA THR A 161 6.13 7.33 -7.48
C THR A 161 7.37 7.16 -6.61
N HIS A 162 7.57 8.09 -5.69
CA HIS A 162 8.67 8.09 -4.75
C HIS A 162 8.14 8.23 -3.31
N MET A 163 9.07 8.21 -2.37
CA MET A 163 8.75 8.37 -0.96
C MET A 163 9.85 9.14 -0.25
N TYR A 164 9.57 9.56 0.98
CA TYR A 164 10.55 10.17 1.87
C TYR A 164 10.44 9.52 3.24
N HIS A 165 11.56 9.43 3.95
CA HIS A 165 11.59 8.84 5.29
C HIS A 165 12.77 9.35 6.11
N SER A 166 12.74 9.11 7.41
CA SER A 166 13.88 9.42 8.26
C SER A 166 15.11 8.60 7.88
N HIS A 167 16.30 9.18 8.00
CA HIS A 167 17.58 8.50 7.76
C HIS A 167 18.66 8.83 8.81
N HIS A 168 18.26 9.12 10.05
CA HIS A 168 19.17 9.28 11.20
C HIS A 168 19.26 8.02 12.05
N ASP A 169 18.14 7.66 12.68
CA ASP A 169 17.93 6.42 13.43
C ASP A 169 16.80 5.67 12.73
N GLU A 170 17.10 5.22 11.52
CA GLU A 170 16.13 4.76 10.53
C GLU A 170 15.20 3.69 11.10
N MET A 171 15.77 2.66 11.73
CA MET A 171 15.02 1.56 12.34
C MET A 171 13.96 2.07 13.33
N THR A 172 14.37 2.91 14.28
CA THR A 172 13.46 3.43 15.31
C THR A 172 12.44 4.40 14.72
N GLN A 173 12.91 5.33 13.89
CA GLN A 173 12.10 6.45 13.42
C GLN A 173 11.07 6.02 12.37
N MET A 174 11.42 5.08 11.49
CA MET A 174 10.48 4.48 10.55
C MET A 174 9.47 3.57 11.25
N ALA A 175 9.91 2.73 12.20
CA ALA A 175 8.99 1.89 12.99
C ALA A 175 8.01 2.72 13.84
N LEU A 176 8.36 3.97 14.17
CA LEU A 176 7.45 4.93 14.80
C LEU A 176 6.61 5.73 13.79
N GLY A 177 6.93 5.71 12.50
CA GLY A 177 6.06 6.23 11.43
C GLY A 177 6.60 7.39 10.59
N LEU A 178 7.86 7.81 10.77
CA LEU A 178 8.48 8.92 10.02
C LEU A 178 8.78 8.56 8.57
N MET A 179 7.72 8.48 7.78
CA MET A 179 7.74 8.24 6.35
C MET A 179 6.56 8.97 5.66
N GLY A 180 6.60 9.12 4.35
CA GLY A 180 5.52 9.71 3.56
C GLY A 180 5.76 9.62 2.05
N LEU A 181 4.73 9.90 1.27
CA LEU A 181 4.76 9.78 -0.20
C LEU A 181 5.33 11.03 -0.87
N PHE A 182 6.07 10.84 -1.96
CA PHE A 182 6.50 11.91 -2.85
C PHE A 182 6.13 11.53 -4.30
N ILE A 183 5.12 12.17 -4.87
CA ILE A 183 4.69 11.93 -6.23
C ILE A 183 5.19 13.05 -7.14
N ILE A 184 5.95 12.68 -8.17
CA ILE A 184 6.40 13.60 -9.19
C ILE A 184 5.62 13.31 -10.47
N HIS A 185 4.73 14.20 -10.87
CA HIS A 185 3.94 14.04 -12.08
C HIS A 185 4.77 14.33 -13.34
N PRO A 186 4.56 13.60 -14.44
CA PRO A 186 5.22 13.90 -15.71
C PRO A 186 4.79 15.28 -16.22
N ARG A 187 5.73 16.05 -16.76
CA ARG A 187 5.42 17.37 -17.36
C ARG A 187 4.52 17.23 -18.59
N GLN A 188 4.70 16.16 -19.35
CA GLN A 188 3.98 15.87 -20.59
C GLN A 188 3.43 14.44 -20.53
N PRO A 189 2.31 14.22 -19.81
CA PRO A 189 1.70 12.90 -19.75
C PRO A 189 1.22 12.47 -21.15
N LYS A 190 1.49 11.21 -21.52
CA LYS A 190 1.02 10.63 -22.79
C LYS A 190 -0.51 10.59 -22.89
N TYR A 191 -1.18 10.40 -21.76
CA TYR A 191 -2.63 10.36 -21.62
C TYR A 191 -3.01 10.81 -20.21
N ARG A 192 -4.27 11.19 -20.05
CA ARG A 192 -4.82 11.56 -18.75
C ARG A 192 -5.31 10.32 -18.01
N VAL A 193 -5.01 10.24 -16.72
CA VAL A 193 -5.66 9.33 -15.77
C VAL A 193 -6.79 10.10 -15.09
N ASP A 194 -7.96 9.51 -14.93
CA ASP A 194 -9.11 10.19 -14.35
C ASP A 194 -9.06 10.19 -12.81
N ARG A 195 -8.54 9.11 -12.23
CA ARG A 195 -8.35 8.92 -10.78
C ARG A 195 -6.97 8.36 -10.49
N ASP A 196 -6.14 9.11 -9.77
CA ASP A 196 -4.79 8.68 -9.36
C ASP A 196 -4.78 8.50 -7.83
N PHE A 197 -4.69 7.27 -7.34
CA PHE A 197 -4.68 6.94 -5.92
C PHE A 197 -3.29 6.52 -5.47
N ALA A 198 -2.91 6.81 -4.23
CA ALA A 198 -1.65 6.35 -3.65
C ALA A 198 -1.81 5.77 -2.25
N PHE A 199 -1.08 4.67 -2.03
CA PHE A 199 -1.01 3.94 -0.77
C PHE A 199 0.44 3.69 -0.38
N MET A 200 0.77 4.11 0.84
CA MET A 200 1.95 3.67 1.56
C MET A 200 1.60 2.44 2.39
N LEU A 201 2.26 1.34 2.09
CA LEU A 201 2.18 0.07 2.78
C LEU A 201 3.24 0.05 3.88
N SER A 202 2.81 -0.27 5.09
CA SER A 202 3.67 -0.34 6.27
C SER A 202 3.16 -1.35 7.27
N GLU A 203 4.07 -1.80 8.13
CA GLU A 203 3.80 -2.74 9.21
C GLU A 203 4.33 -2.23 10.54
N TRP A 204 3.71 -2.71 11.61
CA TRP A 204 3.95 -2.22 12.96
C TRP A 204 3.85 -3.36 13.95
N ARG A 205 4.62 -3.25 15.02
CA ARG A 205 4.42 -4.05 16.22
C ARG A 205 3.75 -3.20 17.28
N ILE A 206 2.52 -3.50 17.63
CA ILE A 206 1.80 -2.86 18.72
C ILE A 206 1.27 -3.97 19.63
N ASP A 207 1.88 -4.12 20.81
CA ASP A 207 1.41 -5.11 21.78
C ASP A 207 0.02 -4.75 22.28
N VAL A 208 -0.82 -5.76 22.47
CA VAL A 208 -2.19 -5.62 23.00
C VAL A 208 -2.18 -4.79 24.29
N GLY A 209 -3.03 -3.77 24.37
CA GLY A 209 -3.10 -2.87 25.52
C GLY A 209 -2.09 -1.71 25.52
N THR A 210 -1.08 -1.74 24.65
CA THR A 210 -0.04 -0.71 24.59
C THR A 210 -0.40 0.38 23.58
N MET A 211 0.15 1.57 23.76
CA MET A 211 -0.10 2.74 22.90
C MET A 211 1.18 3.26 22.21
N ARG A 212 2.17 2.41 21.98
CA ARG A 212 3.40 2.81 21.29
C ARG A 212 3.91 1.63 20.46
N PRO A 213 4.24 1.85 19.17
CA PRO A 213 4.88 0.80 18.39
C PRO A 213 6.20 0.39 19.04
N ASN A 214 6.53 -0.90 18.99
CA ASN A 214 7.82 -1.41 19.43
C ASN A 214 8.84 -1.35 18.27
N PRO A 215 9.79 -0.40 18.29
CA PRO A 215 10.80 -0.27 17.22
C PRO A 215 11.85 -1.39 17.23
N ASN A 216 11.89 -2.22 18.28
CA ASN A 216 12.85 -3.32 18.39
C ASN A 216 12.32 -4.64 17.82
N GLU A 217 11.08 -4.67 17.34
CA GLU A 217 10.54 -5.86 16.67
C GLU A 217 11.12 -5.99 15.28
N MET A 218 11.59 -7.19 14.94
CA MET A 218 12.29 -7.47 13.69
C MET A 218 11.54 -8.47 12.81
N THR A 219 10.63 -9.27 13.37
CA THR A 219 10.02 -10.40 12.65
C THR A 219 8.54 -10.62 12.90
N ASP A 220 8.02 -10.26 14.08
CA ASP A 220 6.66 -10.59 14.50
C ASP A 220 5.72 -9.36 14.49
N PHE A 221 5.59 -8.72 13.33
CA PHE A 221 4.69 -7.58 13.14
C PHE A 221 3.22 -8.03 13.20
N ASN A 222 2.34 -7.22 13.79
CA ASN A 222 0.95 -7.60 14.05
C ASN A 222 -0.08 -6.55 13.63
N VAL A 223 0.36 -5.48 12.96
CA VAL A 223 -0.51 -4.45 12.38
C VAL A 223 0.03 -4.13 11.00
N PHE A 224 -0.76 -4.40 9.96
CA PHE A 224 -0.38 -4.16 8.56
C PHE A 224 -1.36 -3.16 7.98
N SER A 225 -0.84 -2.08 7.42
CA SER A 225 -1.64 -0.87 7.15
C SER A 225 -1.42 -0.28 5.77
N MET A 226 -2.45 0.38 5.29
CA MET A 226 -2.42 1.23 4.09
C MET A 226 -2.62 2.67 4.52
N ASN A 227 -1.66 3.54 4.22
CA ASN A 227 -1.61 4.93 4.70
C ASN A 227 -1.75 5.02 6.24
N ALA A 228 -1.11 4.10 6.96
CA ALA A 228 -1.20 3.93 8.41
C ALA A 228 -2.63 3.68 8.95
N ARG A 229 -3.60 3.35 8.09
CA ARG A 229 -4.93 2.89 8.48
C ARG A 229 -5.09 1.41 8.19
N ILE A 230 -5.89 0.74 8.99
CA ILE A 230 -6.26 -0.66 8.80
C ILE A 230 -7.78 -0.76 8.69
N PHE A 231 -8.29 -1.69 7.88
CA PHE A 231 -9.74 -1.90 7.80
C PHE A 231 -10.29 -2.32 9.17
N PRO A 232 -11.43 -1.76 9.63
CA PRO A 232 -12.43 -0.97 8.90
C PRO A 232 -12.20 0.56 8.89
N GLY A 233 -11.04 1.05 9.31
CA GLY A 233 -10.69 2.48 9.29
C GLY A 233 -10.12 3.00 7.97
N THR A 234 -9.91 2.13 6.97
CA THR A 234 -9.47 2.52 5.63
C THR A 234 -10.60 3.18 4.85
N GLU A 235 -10.29 4.28 4.18
CA GLU A 235 -11.23 4.98 3.30
C GLU A 235 -11.32 4.26 1.94
N PRO A 236 -12.55 4.11 1.38
CA PRO A 236 -12.72 3.49 0.07
C PRO A 236 -12.22 4.41 -1.05
N MET A 237 -11.84 3.81 -2.17
CA MET A 237 -11.64 4.54 -3.42
C MET A 237 -12.99 4.65 -4.16
N VAL A 238 -13.27 5.80 -4.77
CA VAL A 238 -14.48 5.99 -5.60
C VAL A 238 -14.08 6.34 -7.03
N ALA A 239 -14.66 5.62 -7.99
CA ALA A 239 -14.47 5.83 -9.42
C ALA A 239 -15.82 5.79 -10.17
N LYS A 240 -15.91 6.54 -11.27
CA LYS A 240 -17.03 6.47 -12.21
C LYS A 240 -16.81 5.33 -13.18
N LEU A 241 -17.91 4.75 -13.66
CA LEU A 241 -17.88 3.80 -14.77
C LEU A 241 -17.15 4.43 -15.97
N GLY A 242 -16.09 3.77 -16.42
CA GLY A 242 -15.25 4.21 -17.54
C GLY A 242 -14.02 5.05 -17.15
N ASP A 243 -13.86 5.44 -15.87
CA ASP A 243 -12.65 6.14 -15.42
C ASP A 243 -11.41 5.28 -15.68
N ARG A 244 -10.34 5.90 -16.18
CA ARG A 244 -9.01 5.33 -16.09
C ARG A 244 -8.47 5.56 -14.69
N VAL A 245 -8.26 4.48 -13.95
CA VAL A 245 -7.80 4.50 -12.56
C VAL A 245 -6.34 4.08 -12.51
N ARG A 246 -5.52 4.86 -11.81
CA ARG A 246 -4.17 4.49 -11.38
C ARG A 246 -4.16 4.27 -9.88
N ILE A 247 -3.53 3.19 -9.42
CA ILE A 247 -3.23 2.96 -8.01
C ILE A 247 -1.73 2.79 -7.84
N ARG A 248 -1.13 3.64 -7.02
CA ARG A 248 0.30 3.64 -6.68
C ARG A 248 0.48 2.99 -5.32
N PHE A 249 1.30 1.96 -5.26
CA PHE A 249 1.72 1.33 -4.02
C PHE A 249 3.18 1.61 -3.77
N VAL A 250 3.49 2.03 -2.55
CA VAL A 250 4.85 2.16 -2.04
C VAL A 250 4.95 1.30 -0.80
N ASN A 251 6.02 0.51 -0.65
CA ASN A 251 6.20 -0.31 0.54
C ASN A 251 7.43 0.11 1.34
N LEU A 252 7.19 0.61 2.56
CA LEU A 252 8.22 0.90 3.58
C LEU A 252 8.01 0.07 4.85
N SER A 253 7.43 -1.12 4.70
CA SER A 253 7.43 -2.15 5.74
C SER A 253 8.87 -2.55 6.08
N ALA A 254 9.11 -2.99 7.31
CA ALA A 254 10.45 -3.32 7.78
C ALA A 254 10.97 -4.63 7.18
N MET A 255 10.09 -5.60 6.92
CA MET A 255 10.43 -6.93 6.44
C MET A 255 9.53 -7.39 5.30
N ASP A 256 8.21 -7.21 5.40
CA ASP A 256 7.32 -7.93 4.49
C ASP A 256 7.10 -7.25 3.12
N HIS A 257 7.03 -8.09 2.09
CA HIS A 257 6.56 -7.71 0.76
C HIS A 257 5.04 -7.86 0.68
N HIS A 258 4.36 -7.03 -0.10
CA HIS A 258 2.89 -7.06 -0.14
C HIS A 258 2.37 -7.39 -1.54
N PRO A 259 1.83 -8.61 -1.78
CA PRO A 259 1.12 -8.93 -3.00
C PRO A 259 -0.27 -8.28 -2.99
N MET A 260 -0.40 -7.10 -3.58
CA MET A 260 -1.65 -6.34 -3.62
C MET A 260 -2.55 -6.85 -4.75
N HIS A 261 -3.73 -7.34 -4.38
CA HIS A 261 -4.73 -7.93 -5.29
C HIS A 261 -5.93 -6.99 -5.47
N LEU A 262 -6.37 -6.81 -6.72
CA LEU A 262 -7.61 -6.10 -7.08
C LEU A 262 -8.64 -7.10 -7.61
N HIS A 263 -9.82 -7.10 -7.00
CA HIS A 263 -10.94 -7.93 -7.43
C HIS A 263 -11.65 -7.34 -8.67
N GLY A 264 -12.29 -8.21 -9.45
CA GLY A 264 -13.19 -7.82 -10.54
C GLY A 264 -12.54 -7.21 -11.79
N HIS A 265 -11.21 -7.02 -11.79
CA HIS A 265 -10.47 -6.38 -12.88
C HIS A 265 -9.11 -7.05 -13.10
N THR A 266 -8.62 -6.96 -14.33
CA THR A 266 -7.19 -7.07 -14.64
C THR A 266 -6.61 -5.68 -14.83
N PHE A 267 -5.36 -5.47 -14.45
CA PHE A 267 -4.67 -4.19 -14.61
C PHE A 267 -3.33 -4.37 -15.31
N ARG A 268 -2.78 -3.27 -15.83
CA ARG A 268 -1.38 -3.21 -16.29
C ARG A 268 -0.50 -2.67 -15.17
N VAL A 269 0.66 -3.29 -14.95
CA VAL A 269 1.73 -2.67 -14.16
C VAL A 269 2.44 -1.66 -15.07
N VAL A 270 2.32 -0.37 -14.75
CA VAL A 270 2.76 0.73 -15.63
C VAL A 270 4.02 1.45 -15.16
N GLU A 271 4.40 1.28 -13.89
CA GLU A 271 5.51 2.00 -13.27
C GLU A 271 6.20 1.12 -12.20
N THR A 272 7.51 1.22 -12.10
CA THR A 272 8.29 0.75 -10.94
C THR A 272 8.95 1.95 -10.23
N ASP A 273 9.68 1.69 -9.15
CA ASP A 273 10.60 2.64 -8.49
C ASP A 273 11.62 3.30 -9.44
N GLY A 274 11.92 2.68 -10.57
CA GLY A 274 12.77 3.21 -11.65
C GLY A 274 12.04 4.09 -12.67
N GLY A 275 10.73 4.29 -12.53
CA GLY A 275 9.90 5.10 -13.42
C GLY A 275 8.97 4.27 -14.33
N GLN A 276 8.46 4.92 -15.39
CA GLN A 276 7.45 4.33 -16.27
C GLN A 276 8.01 3.11 -17.05
N ILE A 277 7.27 2.01 -17.01
CA ILE A 277 7.56 0.80 -17.80
C ILE A 277 7.12 1.06 -19.26
N PRO A 278 7.99 0.83 -20.26
CA PRO A 278 7.60 0.91 -21.67
C PRO A 278 6.40 0.02 -21.96
N GLU A 279 5.45 0.50 -22.77
CA GLU A 279 4.18 -0.21 -23.06
C GLU A 279 4.39 -1.66 -23.52
N SER A 280 5.46 -1.94 -24.28
CA SER A 280 5.82 -3.29 -24.74
C SER A 280 6.28 -4.25 -23.63
N ALA A 281 6.57 -3.73 -22.44
CA ALA A 281 7.06 -4.49 -21.28
C ALA A 281 6.07 -4.45 -20.10
N GLN A 282 4.94 -3.76 -20.23
CA GLN A 282 3.90 -3.74 -19.21
C GLN A 282 3.21 -5.10 -19.14
N GLN A 283 3.11 -5.65 -17.93
CA GLN A 283 2.46 -6.93 -17.67
C GLN A 283 1.01 -6.72 -17.26
N ILE A 284 0.13 -7.61 -17.71
CA ILE A 284 -1.27 -7.64 -17.30
C ILE A 284 -1.39 -8.64 -16.16
N GLU A 285 -1.89 -8.19 -15.01
CA GLU A 285 -1.95 -8.95 -13.77
C GLU A 285 -3.27 -8.69 -13.04
N THR A 286 -3.57 -9.50 -12.04
CA THR A 286 -4.59 -9.23 -11.01
C THR A 286 -4.00 -8.98 -9.64
N THR A 287 -2.71 -9.31 -9.45
CA THR A 287 -1.98 -9.15 -8.19
C THR A 287 -0.58 -8.63 -8.50
N VAL A 288 -0.15 -7.58 -7.81
CA VAL A 288 1.18 -7.00 -7.97
C VAL A 288 1.98 -7.14 -6.67
N LEU A 289 3.18 -7.73 -6.75
CA LEU A 289 4.09 -7.79 -5.61
C LEU A 289 4.79 -6.45 -5.42
N VAL A 290 4.61 -5.85 -4.24
CA VAL A 290 5.27 -4.61 -3.83
C VAL A 290 6.36 -4.94 -2.81
N GLN A 291 7.61 -4.94 -3.27
CA GLN A 291 8.78 -5.29 -2.46
C GLN A 291 9.10 -4.16 -1.47
N VAL A 292 9.72 -4.51 -0.34
CA VAL A 292 10.23 -3.51 0.63
C VAL A 292 11.17 -2.53 -0.08
N GLY A 293 11.00 -1.24 0.19
CA GLY A 293 11.77 -0.15 -0.41
C GLY A 293 11.41 0.16 -1.87
N SER A 294 10.33 -0.43 -2.40
CA SER A 294 9.95 -0.26 -3.81
C SER A 294 8.59 0.41 -3.99
N ALA A 295 8.39 0.95 -5.20
CA ALA A 295 7.12 1.45 -5.68
C ALA A 295 6.63 0.64 -6.89
N ARG A 296 5.30 0.51 -7.02
CA ARG A 296 4.61 -0.05 -8.18
C ARG A 296 3.36 0.77 -8.46
N ALA A 297 3.10 1.12 -9.72
CA ALA A 297 1.82 1.68 -10.11
C ALA A 297 1.10 0.75 -11.09
N ILE A 298 -0.20 0.56 -10.85
CA ILE A 298 -1.10 -0.23 -11.69
C ILE A 298 -2.14 0.68 -12.33
N GLU A 299 -2.58 0.34 -13.54
CA GLU A 299 -3.67 1.03 -14.22
C GLU A 299 -4.70 0.08 -14.82
N PHE A 300 -5.97 0.46 -14.72
CA PHE A 300 -7.10 -0.24 -15.32
C PHE A 300 -8.20 0.76 -15.68
N VAL A 301 -9.18 0.28 -16.46
CA VAL A 301 -10.42 1.02 -16.71
C VAL A 301 -11.47 0.48 -15.75
N ALA A 302 -12.16 1.36 -15.05
CA ALA A 302 -13.24 1.01 -14.13
C ALA A 302 -14.51 0.66 -14.92
N ASP A 303 -14.50 -0.46 -15.64
CA ASP A 303 -15.56 -0.91 -16.56
C ASP A 303 -16.55 -1.91 -15.95
N ASN A 304 -16.30 -2.34 -14.72
CA ASN A 304 -17.13 -3.31 -14.01
C ASN A 304 -17.72 -2.69 -12.72
N PRO A 305 -18.96 -2.14 -12.75
CA PRO A 305 -19.60 -1.54 -11.58
C PRO A 305 -19.72 -2.52 -10.41
N GLY A 306 -19.38 -2.08 -9.20
CA GLY A 306 -19.38 -2.94 -8.04
C GLY A 306 -18.63 -2.34 -6.86
N ASP A 307 -18.62 -3.07 -5.75
CA ASP A 307 -17.72 -2.85 -4.62
C ASP A 307 -16.66 -3.94 -4.65
N TRP A 308 -15.46 -3.58 -5.08
CA TRP A 308 -14.38 -4.53 -5.34
C TRP A 308 -13.27 -4.39 -4.29
N PRO A 309 -12.95 -5.46 -3.54
CA PRO A 309 -11.84 -5.44 -2.62
C PRO A 309 -10.50 -5.14 -3.29
N VAL A 310 -9.68 -4.38 -2.57
CA VAL A 310 -8.24 -4.20 -2.82
C VAL A 310 -7.51 -4.53 -1.53
N HIS A 311 -6.71 -5.58 -1.52
CA HIS A 311 -6.09 -6.07 -0.29
C HIS A 311 -4.75 -6.77 -0.53
N CYS A 312 -3.95 -6.89 0.52
CA CYS A 312 -2.76 -7.73 0.50
C CYS A 312 -3.17 -9.21 0.51
N HIS A 313 -2.52 -10.04 -0.30
CA HIS A 313 -2.82 -11.46 -0.44
C HIS A 313 -1.94 -12.37 0.43
N MET A 314 -1.20 -11.80 1.38
CA MET A 314 -0.70 -12.56 2.53
C MET A 314 -1.80 -12.61 3.58
N THR A 315 -2.32 -13.80 3.87
CA THR A 315 -3.48 -14.00 4.75
C THR A 315 -3.29 -13.27 6.09
N HIS A 316 -2.11 -13.39 6.70
CA HIS A 316 -1.75 -12.70 7.94
C HIS A 316 -1.94 -11.18 7.90
N HIS A 317 -1.69 -10.54 6.77
CA HIS A 317 -1.76 -9.09 6.66
C HIS A 317 -3.19 -8.57 6.61
N THR A 318 -4.15 -9.49 6.48
CA THR A 318 -5.59 -9.22 6.54
C THR A 318 -6.22 -9.61 7.88
N MET A 319 -5.41 -9.93 8.89
CA MET A 319 -5.88 -10.51 10.16
C MET A 319 -5.73 -9.59 11.39
N THR A 320 -5.37 -8.31 11.24
CA THR A 320 -5.14 -7.36 12.36
C THR A 320 -4.20 -7.93 13.44
N GLN A 321 -4.41 -7.67 14.73
CA GLN A 321 -3.55 -8.11 15.85
C GLN A 321 -3.74 -9.60 16.22
N MET A 322 -3.83 -10.50 15.23
CA MET A 322 -3.96 -11.94 15.49
C MET A 322 -2.70 -12.46 16.20
N GLY A 323 -2.88 -13.03 17.39
CA GLY A 323 -1.82 -13.79 18.07
C GLY A 323 -1.77 -15.22 17.57
N ASP A 324 -0.56 -15.75 17.36
CA ASP A 324 -0.27 -17.13 16.95
C ASP A 324 -0.18 -18.11 18.14
N LYS A 325 -0.29 -17.61 19.37
CA LYS A 325 -0.02 -18.37 20.61
C LYS A 325 -1.21 -19.15 21.16
N PHE A 326 -2.35 -19.15 20.44
CA PHE A 326 -3.54 -19.89 20.86
C PHE A 326 -3.60 -21.28 20.19
N PRO A 327 -3.98 -22.34 20.93
CA PRO A 327 -4.18 -23.66 20.34
C PRO A 327 -5.26 -23.63 19.24
N ASN A 328 -5.06 -24.39 18.16
CA ASN A 328 -6.09 -24.58 17.13
C ASN A 328 -7.27 -25.39 17.70
N THR A 329 -8.44 -24.78 17.69
CA THR A 329 -9.70 -25.31 18.23
C THR A 329 -10.75 -25.60 17.15
N ILE A 330 -10.42 -25.43 15.87
CA ILE A 330 -11.33 -25.73 14.75
C ILE A 330 -11.72 -27.22 14.81
N GLY A 331 -13.03 -27.49 14.85
CA GLY A 331 -13.57 -28.85 14.94
C GLY A 331 -13.46 -29.52 16.30
N VAL A 332 -12.91 -28.84 17.32
CA VAL A 332 -13.05 -29.29 18.72
C VAL A 332 -14.51 -29.14 19.11
N LYS A 333 -15.14 -30.22 19.59
CA LYS A 333 -16.52 -30.22 20.09
C LYS A 333 -16.51 -30.07 21.61
N PRO A 334 -16.48 -28.84 22.16
CA PRO A 334 -16.41 -28.65 23.61
C PRO A 334 -17.63 -29.22 24.34
N GLY A 335 -18.80 -29.29 23.68
CA GLY A 335 -20.00 -29.92 24.22
C GLY A 335 -20.33 -29.45 25.65
N LYS A 336 -20.50 -30.39 26.58
CA LYS A 336 -20.84 -30.11 27.99
C LYS A 336 -19.71 -29.45 28.80
N LEU A 337 -18.50 -29.34 28.25
CA LEU A 337 -17.36 -28.71 28.92
C LEU A 337 -17.53 -27.19 28.98
N ASP A 338 -17.93 -26.56 27.88
CA ASP A 338 -18.18 -25.11 27.83
C ASP A 338 -19.35 -24.71 28.73
N GLU A 339 -20.44 -25.50 28.73
CA GLU A 339 -21.57 -25.30 29.64
C GLU A 339 -21.14 -25.42 31.11
N LYS A 340 -20.30 -26.41 31.45
CA LYS A 340 -19.77 -26.57 32.81
C LYS A 340 -18.83 -25.42 33.19
N ILE A 341 -17.93 -24.97 32.32
CA ILE A 341 -17.01 -23.88 32.66
C ILE A 341 -17.77 -22.55 32.80
N ARG A 342 -18.73 -22.30 31.91
CA ARG A 342 -19.59 -21.11 31.95
C ARG A 342 -20.48 -21.06 33.19
N SER A 343 -20.97 -22.22 33.64
CA SER A 343 -21.82 -22.33 34.84
C SER A 343 -21.05 -22.43 36.16
N SER A 344 -19.78 -22.86 36.17
CA SER A 344 -19.04 -23.14 37.41
C SER A 344 -17.83 -22.23 37.68
N LEU A 345 -17.24 -21.57 36.68
CA LEU A 345 -15.96 -20.87 36.84
C LEU A 345 -15.91 -19.47 36.22
N LEU A 346 -16.32 -19.31 34.96
CA LEU A 346 -16.18 -18.06 34.21
C LEU A 346 -17.44 -17.77 33.40
N PRO A 347 -18.35 -16.91 33.91
CA PRO A 347 -19.55 -16.48 33.19
C PRO A 347 -19.14 -15.64 31.97
N GLY A 348 -18.89 -16.31 30.84
CA GLY A 348 -18.36 -15.71 29.62
C GLY A 348 -17.38 -16.60 28.84
N TYR A 349 -16.97 -17.75 29.39
CA TYR A 349 -16.11 -18.69 28.66
C TYR A 349 -16.82 -19.30 27.45
N MET A 350 -16.09 -19.38 26.33
CA MET A 350 -16.51 -20.04 25.09
C MET A 350 -15.26 -20.49 24.32
N THR A 351 -15.36 -21.64 23.67
CA THR A 351 -14.34 -22.11 22.74
C THR A 351 -14.33 -21.22 21.50
N MET A 352 -13.21 -20.53 21.28
CA MET A 352 -13.01 -19.65 20.13
C MET A 352 -12.79 -20.50 18.88
N GLY A 353 -13.33 -20.11 17.72
CA GLY A 353 -12.90 -20.67 16.43
C GLY A 353 -13.36 -22.09 16.08
N GLU A 354 -14.32 -22.70 16.77
CA GLU A 354 -14.81 -24.07 16.46
C GLU A 354 -15.33 -24.20 15.01
N THR A 355 -16.02 -23.18 14.51
CA THR A 355 -16.60 -23.07 13.16
C THR A 355 -15.84 -22.11 12.23
N GLY A 356 -14.69 -21.59 12.68
CA GLY A 356 -13.92 -20.55 12.00
C GLY A 356 -13.94 -19.20 12.76
N MET A 357 -13.18 -18.22 12.28
CA MET A 357 -12.97 -16.95 13.00
C MET A 357 -13.99 -15.85 12.66
N ALA A 358 -14.82 -16.03 11.63
CA ALA A 358 -15.81 -15.03 11.21
C ALA A 358 -16.90 -14.78 12.28
N ASP A 359 -17.37 -15.85 12.93
CA ASP A 359 -18.43 -15.77 13.96
C ASP A 359 -18.01 -14.89 15.15
N MET A 360 -16.71 -14.80 15.44
CA MET A 360 -16.17 -13.95 16.51
C MET A 360 -16.47 -12.47 16.29
N GLY A 361 -16.66 -12.03 15.04
CA GLY A 361 -16.95 -10.63 14.77
C GLY A 361 -18.38 -10.19 15.03
N THR A 362 -19.31 -11.14 15.10
CA THR A 362 -20.70 -10.86 15.47
C THR A 362 -20.92 -10.98 16.98
N MET A 363 -20.02 -11.69 17.67
CA MET A 363 -20.06 -11.98 19.10
C MET A 363 -19.34 -10.87 19.87
N GLY A 364 -20.07 -9.92 20.44
CA GLY A 364 -19.55 -8.74 21.17
C GLY A 364 -18.75 -9.05 22.45
N MET A 365 -17.62 -9.73 22.32
CA MET A 365 -16.70 -10.10 23.39
C MET A 365 -15.91 -8.88 23.88
N PRO A 366 -15.62 -8.77 25.20
CA PRO A 366 -14.77 -7.70 25.73
C PRO A 366 -13.35 -7.78 25.16
N VAL A 367 -12.96 -6.77 24.40
CA VAL A 367 -11.59 -6.61 23.88
C VAL A 367 -10.77 -5.83 24.92
N PRO A 368 -9.49 -6.19 25.16
CA PRO A 368 -8.59 -5.33 25.92
C PRO A 368 -8.61 -3.90 25.38
N ARG A 369 -8.48 -2.92 26.27
CA ARG A 369 -8.41 -1.51 25.89
C ARG A 369 -7.29 -1.32 24.85
N ASN A 370 -7.53 -0.51 23.83
CA ASN A 370 -6.55 -0.20 22.78
C ASN A 370 -6.06 -1.45 22.02
N SER A 371 -7.00 -2.25 21.56
CA SER A 371 -6.74 -3.45 20.77
C SER A 371 -7.94 -3.70 19.88
N LEU A 372 -7.69 -4.32 18.74
CA LEU A 372 -8.76 -4.72 17.82
C LEU A 372 -8.98 -6.22 17.90
N PRO A 373 -10.24 -6.69 17.99
CA PRO A 373 -10.51 -8.10 17.81
C PRO A 373 -10.19 -8.51 16.36
N MET A 374 -10.26 -9.81 16.12
CA MET A 374 -10.14 -10.45 14.81
C MET A 374 -11.24 -9.97 13.86
N MET A 375 -11.10 -8.78 13.30
CA MET A 375 -12.22 -8.06 12.72
C MET A 375 -11.88 -7.42 11.39
N GLY A 376 -12.77 -7.63 10.42
CA GLY A 376 -13.02 -6.62 9.40
C GLY A 376 -14.07 -5.62 9.83
N GLY A 377 -15.23 -5.61 9.19
CA GLY A 377 -16.26 -4.59 9.41
C GLY A 377 -17.59 -4.99 8.79
N PRO A 378 -18.68 -4.24 9.08
CA PRO A 378 -19.99 -4.55 8.54
C PRO A 378 -19.98 -4.45 7.00
N GLY A 379 -20.51 -5.48 6.33
CA GLY A 379 -20.77 -5.49 4.89
C GLY A 379 -22.28 -5.53 4.58
N PRO A 380 -22.65 -5.51 3.29
CA PRO A 380 -24.06 -5.48 2.88
C PRO A 380 -24.79 -6.82 3.06
N PHE A 381 -24.07 -7.94 3.17
CA PHE A 381 -24.65 -9.29 3.35
C PHE A 381 -24.37 -9.89 4.71
N ASP A 382 -23.21 -9.58 5.28
CA ASP A 382 -22.75 -10.05 6.59
C ASP A 382 -21.51 -9.25 7.01
N TYR A 383 -20.89 -9.65 8.10
CA TYR A 383 -19.59 -9.18 8.53
C TYR A 383 -18.48 -9.56 7.53
N ILE A 384 -17.73 -8.57 7.05
CA ILE A 384 -16.52 -8.79 6.25
C ILE A 384 -15.45 -9.30 7.21
N ALA A 385 -15.04 -10.56 7.07
CA ALA A 385 -14.08 -11.21 7.96
C ALA A 385 -12.59 -10.95 7.59
N MET A 386 -12.30 -9.83 6.92
CA MET A 386 -10.96 -9.38 6.56
C MET A 386 -10.68 -8.01 7.18
N GLY A 387 -9.63 -7.89 7.97
CA GLY A 387 -9.14 -6.62 8.52
C GLY A 387 -7.79 -6.21 7.92
N GLY A 388 -7.02 -5.35 8.60
CA GLY A 388 -5.64 -5.05 8.21
C GLY A 388 -5.53 -4.30 6.87
N MET A 389 -4.67 -4.78 5.98
CA MET A 389 -4.47 -4.25 4.63
C MET A 389 -5.63 -4.61 3.68
N PHE A 390 -6.77 -3.98 3.89
CA PHE A 390 -7.96 -4.14 3.07
C PHE A 390 -8.62 -2.77 2.83
N THR A 391 -9.12 -2.53 1.63
CA THR A 391 -10.01 -1.43 1.28
C THR A 391 -10.89 -1.86 0.11
N VAL A 392 -11.78 -0.99 -0.34
CA VAL A 392 -12.71 -1.24 -1.42
C VAL A 392 -12.59 -0.13 -2.45
N ILE A 393 -12.57 -0.48 -3.73
CA ILE A 393 -12.88 0.45 -4.80
C ILE A 393 -14.36 0.32 -5.18
N LYS A 394 -15.07 1.44 -5.08
CA LYS A 394 -16.49 1.58 -5.38
C LYS A 394 -16.64 2.19 -6.76
N ILE A 395 -17.10 1.40 -7.72
CA ILE A 395 -17.31 1.82 -9.11
C ILE A 395 -18.80 2.01 -9.33
N ARG A 396 -19.21 3.18 -9.81
CA ARG A 396 -20.63 3.50 -10.05
C ARG A 396 -20.87 4.16 -11.40
N GLU A 397 -21.98 3.79 -12.00
CA GLU A 397 -22.55 4.51 -13.14
C GLU A 397 -23.32 5.75 -12.66
N GLY A 398 -23.24 6.86 -13.40
CA GLY A 398 -24.11 8.02 -13.21
C GLY A 398 -23.86 8.90 -11.98
N ILE A 399 -22.84 8.64 -11.17
CA ILE A 399 -22.51 9.53 -10.03
C ILE A 399 -21.93 10.86 -10.51
N THR A 400 -22.37 11.97 -9.90
CA THR A 400 -21.94 13.32 -10.26
C THR A 400 -20.71 13.77 -9.47
N SER A 401 -20.55 13.30 -8.23
CA SER A 401 -19.37 13.51 -7.37
C SER A 401 -18.62 12.19 -7.11
N TYR A 402 -17.49 12.28 -6.41
CA TYR A 402 -16.69 11.12 -5.95
C TYR A 402 -16.82 10.87 -4.45
N ASP A 403 -17.89 11.36 -3.83
CA ASP A 403 -18.23 11.04 -2.44
C ASP A 403 -18.61 9.56 -2.34
N ASP A 404 -18.50 8.96 -1.15
CA ASP A 404 -18.86 7.54 -0.96
C ASP A 404 -20.34 7.30 -1.34
N PRO A 405 -20.61 6.51 -2.38
CA PRO A 405 -21.98 6.24 -2.85
C PRO A 405 -22.73 5.21 -1.99
N GLY A 406 -22.13 4.71 -0.91
CA GLY A 406 -22.66 3.62 -0.09
C GLY A 406 -22.41 2.25 -0.72
N TRP A 407 -23.11 1.22 -0.24
CA TRP A 407 -22.96 -0.15 -0.76
C TRP A 407 -23.53 -0.33 -2.16
N TYR A 408 -22.88 -1.17 -2.96
CA TYR A 408 -23.35 -1.48 -4.31
C TYR A 408 -24.71 -2.19 -4.28
N ARG A 409 -25.64 -1.73 -5.11
CA ARG A 409 -26.93 -2.39 -5.31
C ARG A 409 -26.77 -3.43 -6.41
N HIS A 410 -26.66 -4.69 -6.00
CA HIS A 410 -26.51 -5.80 -6.93
C HIS A 410 -27.76 -5.93 -7.83
N PRO A 411 -27.60 -6.05 -9.15
CA PRO A 411 -28.70 -6.37 -10.04
C PRO A 411 -29.40 -7.69 -9.68
N GLU A 412 -30.66 -7.83 -10.06
CA GLU A 412 -31.41 -9.06 -9.83
C GLU A 412 -30.73 -10.25 -10.51
N GLY A 413 -30.62 -11.37 -9.80
CA GLY A 413 -29.99 -12.59 -10.31
C GLY A 413 -28.45 -12.59 -10.32
N THR A 414 -27.78 -11.51 -9.89
CA THR A 414 -26.30 -11.44 -9.86
C THR A 414 -25.71 -11.71 -8.47
N VAL A 415 -26.53 -12.13 -7.51
CA VAL A 415 -26.10 -12.50 -6.16
C VAL A 415 -26.27 -14.00 -6.00
N ALA A 416 -25.23 -14.67 -5.49
CA ALA A 416 -25.34 -16.08 -5.12
C ALA A 416 -26.47 -16.28 -4.12
N SER A 417 -27.28 -17.32 -4.32
CA SER A 417 -28.44 -17.62 -3.48
C SER A 417 -28.47 -19.10 -3.14
N LEU A 418 -29.32 -19.46 -2.18
CA LEU A 418 -29.54 -20.87 -1.84
C LEU A 418 -30.03 -21.63 -3.07
N ALA A 419 -29.34 -22.71 -3.41
CA ALA A 419 -29.72 -23.55 -4.54
C ALA A 419 -31.06 -24.26 -4.25
N ALA A 420 -32.03 -24.09 -5.14
CA ALA A 420 -33.33 -24.75 -5.02
C ALA A 420 -33.19 -26.27 -5.19
N ALA A 421 -33.96 -27.06 -4.44
CA ALA A 421 -33.83 -28.51 -4.41
C ALA A 421 -34.15 -29.19 -5.76
N ASP A 422 -35.03 -28.61 -6.55
CA ASP A 422 -35.30 -29.01 -7.93
C ASP A 422 -34.13 -28.71 -8.87
N ALA A 423 -33.46 -27.56 -8.72
CA ALA A 423 -32.24 -27.24 -9.46
C ALA A 423 -31.11 -28.23 -9.13
N LEU A 424 -30.88 -28.51 -7.83
CA LEU A 424 -29.90 -29.51 -7.40
C LEU A 424 -30.19 -30.90 -7.99
N ARG A 425 -31.46 -31.34 -7.95
CA ARG A 425 -31.87 -32.63 -8.54
C ARG A 425 -31.72 -32.67 -10.05
N ARG A 426 -32.10 -31.60 -10.75
CA ARG A 426 -31.95 -31.46 -12.20
C ARG A 426 -30.48 -31.58 -12.60
N ASP A 427 -29.60 -30.98 -11.81
CA ASP A 427 -28.16 -30.93 -12.08
C ASP A 427 -27.40 -32.13 -11.46
N GLY A 428 -28.11 -33.10 -10.87
CA GLY A 428 -27.55 -34.35 -10.34
C GLY A 428 -26.75 -34.21 -9.05
N ILE A 429 -26.95 -33.12 -8.29
CA ILE A 429 -26.23 -32.82 -7.05
C ILE A 429 -27.01 -33.38 -5.85
N ASP A 430 -26.42 -34.35 -5.14
CA ASP A 430 -26.94 -34.85 -3.87
C ASP A 430 -26.28 -34.14 -2.69
N ALA A 431 -26.93 -33.08 -2.20
CA ALA A 431 -26.50 -32.34 -1.02
C ALA A 431 -26.77 -33.08 0.31
N THR A 432 -27.39 -34.27 0.28
CA THR A 432 -27.64 -35.11 1.46
C THR A 432 -26.61 -36.22 1.64
N ALA A 433 -25.70 -36.39 0.67
CA ALA A 433 -24.59 -37.32 0.77
C ALA A 433 -23.70 -36.96 1.97
N THR A 434 -23.68 -37.83 2.98
CA THR A 434 -22.81 -37.69 4.14
C THR A 434 -21.35 -37.86 3.68
N PRO A 435 -20.37 -37.08 4.18
CA PRO A 435 -18.96 -37.29 3.83
C PRO A 435 -18.59 -38.76 4.05
N SER A 436 -18.08 -39.43 3.02
CA SER A 436 -17.65 -40.82 3.17
C SER A 436 -16.58 -40.88 4.24
N LYS A 437 -16.77 -41.72 5.27
CA LYS A 437 -15.70 -42.11 6.19
C LYS A 437 -14.61 -42.81 5.38
N SER A 438 -13.64 -42.08 4.86
CA SER A 438 -12.45 -42.68 4.26
C SER A 438 -11.41 -42.94 5.36
N ASP A 439 -11.23 -44.23 5.63
CA ASP A 439 -10.08 -44.92 6.21
C ASP A 439 -9.70 -44.71 7.69
N GLU A 440 -10.44 -45.37 8.58
CA GLU A 440 -10.00 -45.80 9.93
C GLU A 440 -9.07 -47.04 9.91
N HIS A 441 -8.43 -47.38 8.79
CA HIS A 441 -7.52 -48.52 8.69
C HIS A 441 -6.08 -48.14 8.31
N MET A 442 -5.40 -47.44 9.21
CA MET A 442 -3.95 -47.57 9.35
C MET A 442 -3.69 -48.46 10.56
N GLY A 443 -3.56 -49.76 10.31
CA GLY A 443 -3.15 -50.73 11.30
C GLY A 443 -1.80 -50.35 11.90
N HIS A 444 -1.75 -50.30 13.23
CA HIS A 444 -0.51 -50.39 13.98
C HIS A 444 0.18 -51.72 13.63
N HIS A 445 1.22 -51.68 12.81
CA HIS A 445 2.24 -52.72 12.80
C HIS A 445 3.51 -52.17 13.45
N HIS A 446 3.75 -52.64 14.69
CA HIS A 446 5.07 -52.68 15.28
C HIS A 446 5.96 -53.65 14.47
N GLY A 447 7.16 -53.19 14.16
CA GLY A 447 8.31 -53.95 13.69
C GLY A 447 9.56 -53.14 13.98
#